data_AF-A0A2W4RAJ0-F1
#
_entry.id   AF-A0A2W4RAJ0-F1
#
_cell.length_a   1.000
_cell.length_b   1.000
_cell.length_c   1.000
_cell.angle_alpha   90.00
_cell.angle_beta   90.00
_cell.angle_gamma   90.00
#
_symmetry.space_group_name_H-M   'P 1'
#
loop_
_entity.id
_entity.type
_entity.pdbx_description
1 polymer ?
#
loop_
_entity_poly.entity_id
_entity_poly.type
_entity_poly.pdbx_seq_one_letter_code
_entity_poly.pdbx_strand_id
1 'polypeptide(L)'
;MVRPDRASLAQSAPLEDLLALLLRQFRRPLATLGIELTEADIRSITAGVLARKPADSRAQAVRDGLIQLVTESEQVLAQWNLTFEQAMETTMDQMPGWESTAEFLEIANIKSNAEIRIAAGAALVAALDDFRYAGYLLYLAARNDGDVDSAVARRVLQFKTQIDPQSPDWLDEVRARLNAG
;
A
#
# COMPACT_ATOMS: atom_id res chain seq x y z
N MET A 1 -2.18 25.16 17.96
CA MET A 1 -2.77 23.81 17.94
C MET A 1 -2.05 23.05 16.82
N VAL A 2 -1.07 22.22 17.17
CA VAL A 2 -0.27 21.46 16.17
C VAL A 2 -1.17 20.33 15.65
N ARG A 3 -1.43 20.33 14.35
CA ARG A 3 -2.20 19.27 13.69
C ARG A 3 -1.37 17.98 13.84
N PRO A 4 -1.94 16.87 14.33
CA PRO A 4 -1.20 15.61 14.42
C PRO A 4 -0.63 15.25 13.04
N ASP A 5 0.63 14.83 13.01
CA ASP A 5 1.27 14.36 11.80
C ASP A 5 0.51 13.14 11.26
N ARG A 6 0.29 13.08 9.95
CA ARG A 6 -0.48 12.00 9.31
C ARG A 6 0.12 10.63 9.60
N ALA A 7 1.44 10.57 9.71
CA ALA A 7 2.16 9.38 10.11
C ALA A 7 1.83 8.92 11.53
N SER A 8 1.82 9.86 12.48
CA SER A 8 1.44 9.55 13.86
C SER A 8 0.00 9.01 13.96
N LEU A 9 -0.91 9.53 13.14
CA LEU A 9 -2.28 9.02 13.03
C LEU A 9 -2.32 7.60 12.43
N ALA A 10 -1.50 7.32 11.40
CA ALA A 10 -1.43 5.99 10.79
C ALA A 10 -0.86 4.94 11.77
N GLN A 11 0.01 5.34 12.70
CA GLN A 11 0.55 4.45 13.72
C GLN A 11 -0.47 4.08 14.81
N SER A 12 -1.31 5.03 15.25
CA SER A 12 -2.20 4.84 16.39
C SER A 12 -3.67 4.57 16.05
N ALA A 13 -4.13 4.92 14.84
CA ALA A 13 -5.53 4.71 14.45
C ALA A 13 -5.91 3.22 14.48
N PRO A 14 -7.16 2.84 14.74
CA PRO A 14 -7.60 1.45 14.56
C PRO A 14 -7.25 0.92 13.16
N LEU A 15 -6.79 -0.33 13.06
CA LEU A 15 -6.40 -0.91 11.77
C LEU A 15 -7.59 -0.95 10.79
N GLU A 16 -8.80 -1.17 11.32
CA GLU A 16 -10.05 -1.10 10.54
C GLU A 16 -10.22 0.24 9.85
N ASP A 17 -10.03 1.35 10.58
CA ASP A 17 -10.16 2.70 10.04
C ASP A 17 -9.11 2.98 8.98
N LEU A 18 -7.88 2.50 9.18
CA LEU A 18 -6.79 2.63 8.22
C LEU A 18 -7.11 1.89 6.92
N LEU A 19 -7.52 0.62 7.01
CA LEU A 19 -7.91 -0.17 5.84
C LEU A 19 -9.12 0.43 5.12
N ALA A 20 -10.11 0.92 5.88
CA ALA A 20 -11.28 1.59 5.32
C ALA A 20 -10.90 2.88 4.58
N LEU A 21 -9.96 3.67 5.12
CA LEU A 21 -9.44 4.87 4.47
C LEU A 21 -8.76 4.53 3.15
N LEU A 22 -7.87 3.53 3.13
CA LEU A 22 -7.19 3.09 1.91
C LEU A 22 -8.19 2.58 0.87
N LEU A 23 -9.15 1.73 1.25
CA LEU A 23 -10.20 1.25 0.34
C LEU A 23 -11.01 2.40 -0.28
N ARG A 24 -11.28 3.48 0.48
CA ARG A 24 -11.96 4.67 -0.07
C ARG A 24 -11.13 5.38 -1.14
N GLN A 25 -9.80 5.43 -0.99
CA GLN A 25 -8.92 6.00 -2.01
C GLN A 25 -8.99 5.23 -3.33
N PHE A 26 -9.20 3.91 -3.25
CA PHE A 26 -9.31 3.03 -4.41
C PHE A 26 -10.70 2.96 -5.06
N ARG A 27 -11.72 3.65 -4.53
CA ARG A 27 -13.07 3.64 -5.12
C ARG A 27 -13.09 3.96 -6.61
N ARG A 28 -12.51 5.10 -6.98
CA ARG A 28 -12.51 5.56 -8.37
C ARG A 28 -11.66 4.64 -9.26
N PRO A 29 -10.41 4.29 -8.89
CA PRO A 29 -9.63 3.30 -9.64
C PRO A 29 -10.33 1.94 -9.83
N LEU A 30 -11.00 1.42 -8.79
CA LEU A 30 -11.72 0.16 -8.89
C LEU A 30 -12.98 0.28 -9.76
N ALA A 31 -13.70 1.40 -9.69
CA ALA A 31 -14.84 1.67 -10.55
C ALA A 31 -14.45 1.69 -12.04
N THR A 32 -13.25 2.20 -12.39
CA THR A 32 -12.75 2.13 -13.79
C THR A 32 -12.50 0.71 -14.27
N LEU A 33 -12.36 -0.26 -13.35
CA LEU A 33 -12.28 -1.70 -13.63
C LEU A 33 -13.63 -2.42 -13.51
N GLY A 34 -14.74 -1.68 -13.34
CA GLY A 34 -16.08 -2.24 -13.15
C GLY A 34 -16.37 -2.74 -11.73
N ILE A 35 -15.54 -2.38 -10.74
CA ILE A 35 -15.68 -2.80 -9.33
C ILE A 35 -16.19 -1.61 -8.50
N GLU A 36 -17.50 -1.46 -8.41
CA GLU A 36 -18.16 -0.34 -7.71
C GLU A 36 -18.16 -0.49 -6.18
N LEU A 37 -17.18 0.05 -5.48
CA LEU A 37 -17.01 -0.18 -4.03
C LEU A 37 -17.89 0.74 -3.14
N THR A 38 -18.91 0.18 -2.49
CA THR A 38 -19.81 0.92 -1.58
C THR A 38 -19.25 1.07 -0.16
N GLU A 39 -19.83 1.94 0.69
CA GLU A 39 -19.45 2.00 2.12
C GLU A 39 -19.80 0.69 2.87
N ALA A 40 -20.85 -0.01 2.44
CA ALA A 40 -21.22 -1.29 3.04
C ALA A 40 -20.16 -2.37 2.71
N ASP A 41 -19.67 -2.40 1.47
CA ASP A 41 -18.57 -3.29 1.08
C ASP A 41 -17.32 -3.01 1.89
N ILE A 42 -16.92 -1.74 2.03
CA ILE A 42 -15.72 -1.36 2.80
C ILE A 42 -15.82 -1.85 4.24
N ARG A 43 -16.95 -1.60 4.91
CA ARG A 43 -17.17 -2.10 6.28
C ARG A 43 -17.13 -3.63 6.35
N SER A 44 -17.78 -4.31 5.40
CA SER A 44 -17.81 -5.78 5.38
C SER A 44 -16.42 -6.37 5.18
N ILE A 45 -15.66 -5.85 4.22
CA ILE A 45 -14.30 -6.32 3.88
C ILE A 45 -13.36 -6.08 5.07
N THR A 46 -13.35 -4.87 5.63
CA THR A 46 -12.48 -4.53 6.76
C THR A 46 -12.80 -5.37 8.00
N ALA A 47 -14.08 -5.51 8.36
CA ALA A 47 -14.50 -6.40 9.44
C ALA A 47 -14.10 -7.88 9.17
N GLY A 48 -14.20 -8.34 7.91
CA GLY A 48 -13.74 -9.65 7.48
C GLY A 48 -12.25 -9.86 7.70
N VAL A 49 -11.42 -8.89 7.33
CA VAL A 49 -9.97 -8.89 7.55
C VAL A 49 -9.65 -8.94 9.05
N LEU A 50 -10.28 -8.09 9.87
CA LEU A 50 -10.05 -8.08 11.32
C LEU A 50 -10.47 -9.38 12.00
N ALA A 51 -11.58 -9.96 11.54
CA ALA A 51 -12.06 -11.27 11.98
C ALA A 51 -11.28 -12.45 11.38
N ARG A 52 -10.28 -12.19 10.52
CA ARG A 52 -9.45 -13.19 9.82
C ARG A 52 -10.30 -14.21 9.05
N LYS A 53 -11.41 -13.75 8.49
CA LYS A 53 -12.28 -14.58 7.64
C LYS A 53 -11.66 -14.71 6.24
N PRO A 54 -11.80 -15.87 5.60
CA PRO A 54 -11.46 -15.99 4.18
C PRO A 54 -12.19 -14.94 3.35
N ALA A 55 -11.52 -14.41 2.33
CA ALA A 55 -12.10 -13.44 1.41
C ALA A 55 -13.32 -14.05 0.69
N ASP A 56 -14.49 -13.41 0.83
CA ASP A 56 -15.66 -13.73 0.02
C ASP A 56 -15.47 -13.30 -1.44
N SER A 57 -16.43 -13.60 -2.31
CA SER A 57 -16.34 -13.26 -3.74
C SER A 57 -16.16 -11.76 -3.98
N ARG A 58 -16.70 -10.91 -3.08
CA ARG A 58 -16.60 -9.47 -3.19
C ARG A 58 -15.21 -8.97 -2.81
N ALA A 59 -14.66 -9.45 -1.70
CA ALA A 59 -13.31 -9.19 -1.27
C ALA A 59 -12.28 -9.73 -2.28
N GLN A 60 -12.55 -10.88 -2.91
CA GLN A 60 -11.73 -11.42 -4.00
C GLN A 60 -11.72 -10.49 -5.22
N ALA A 61 -12.89 -10.04 -5.70
CA ALA A 61 -12.95 -9.10 -6.82
C ALA A 61 -12.20 -7.79 -6.53
N VAL A 62 -12.30 -7.27 -5.30
CA VAL A 62 -11.54 -6.09 -4.86
C VAL A 62 -10.04 -6.37 -4.86
N ARG A 63 -9.61 -7.52 -4.32
CA ARG A 63 -8.20 -7.93 -4.33
C ARG A 63 -7.64 -8.01 -5.75
N ASP A 64 -8.36 -8.64 -6.66
CA ASP A 64 -7.95 -8.82 -8.05
C ASP A 64 -7.85 -7.47 -8.78
N GLY A 65 -8.79 -6.55 -8.53
CA GLY A 65 -8.73 -5.18 -9.03
C GLY A 65 -7.54 -4.40 -8.46
N LEU A 66 -7.24 -4.56 -7.17
CA LEU A 66 -6.05 -3.93 -6.56
C LEU A 66 -4.75 -4.47 -7.17
N ILE A 67 -4.65 -5.78 -7.40
CA ILE A 67 -3.50 -6.41 -8.07
C ILE A 67 -3.30 -5.80 -9.46
N GLN A 68 -4.38 -5.65 -10.23
CA GLN A 68 -4.29 -5.03 -11.55
C GLN A 68 -3.78 -3.58 -11.44
N LEU A 69 -4.31 -2.79 -10.52
CA LEU A 69 -3.91 -1.39 -10.33
C LEU A 69 -2.46 -1.22 -9.87
N VAL A 70 -1.96 -2.14 -9.03
CA VAL A 70 -0.55 -2.18 -8.63
C VAL A 70 0.30 -2.50 -9.85
N THR A 71 -0.07 -3.53 -10.62
CA THR A 71 0.65 -3.92 -11.85
C THR A 71 0.70 -2.79 -12.89
N GLU A 72 -0.40 -2.08 -13.10
CA GLU A 72 -0.44 -0.90 -13.99
C GLU A 72 0.50 0.21 -13.50
N SER A 73 0.61 0.39 -12.18
CA SER A 73 1.49 1.40 -11.59
C SER A 73 2.96 1.01 -11.68
N GLU A 74 3.28 -0.28 -11.53
CA GLU A 74 4.62 -0.81 -11.81
C GLU A 74 5.01 -0.57 -13.27
N GLN A 75 4.08 -0.79 -14.20
CA GLN A 75 4.30 -0.53 -15.63
C GLN A 75 4.55 0.96 -15.93
N VAL A 76 3.89 1.87 -15.20
CA VAL A 76 4.17 3.31 -15.29
C VAL A 76 5.62 3.60 -14.87
N LEU A 77 6.06 3.06 -13.72
CA LEU A 77 7.46 3.24 -13.28
C LEU A 77 8.47 2.62 -14.24
N ALA A 78 8.12 1.47 -14.84
CA ALA A 78 8.95 0.78 -15.81
C ALA A 78 9.19 1.60 -17.10
N GLN A 79 8.36 2.61 -17.42
CA GLN A 79 8.61 3.54 -18.53
C GLN A 79 9.90 4.34 -18.33
N TRP A 80 10.30 4.55 -17.08
CA TRP A 80 11.59 5.16 -16.71
C TRP A 80 12.66 4.13 -16.34
N ASN A 81 12.40 2.84 -16.63
CA ASN A 81 13.27 1.71 -16.26
C ASN A 81 13.53 1.63 -14.73
N LEU A 82 12.52 1.99 -13.94
CA LEU A 82 12.55 1.95 -12.48
C LEU A 82 11.65 0.83 -11.95
N THR A 83 12.16 0.07 -11.00
CA THR A 83 11.34 -0.70 -10.05
C THR A 83 10.70 0.23 -9.02
N PHE A 84 9.76 -0.29 -8.22
CA PHE A 84 9.14 0.49 -7.15
C PHE A 84 10.18 1.02 -6.15
N GLU A 85 11.08 0.16 -5.67
CA GLU A 85 12.13 0.54 -4.72
C GLU A 85 13.08 1.58 -5.33
N GLN A 86 13.47 1.41 -6.60
CA GLN A 86 14.30 2.40 -7.28
C GLN A 86 13.58 3.74 -7.45
N ALA A 87 12.29 3.73 -7.79
CA ALA A 87 11.51 4.96 -7.91
C ALA A 87 11.47 5.73 -6.57
N MET A 88 11.24 5.03 -5.46
CA MET A 88 11.23 5.63 -4.12
C MET A 88 12.56 6.30 -3.72
N GLU A 89 13.69 5.81 -4.25
CA GLU A 89 15.02 6.41 -4.04
C GLU A 89 15.40 7.46 -5.12
N THR A 90 14.74 7.43 -6.28
CA THR A 90 15.04 8.34 -7.39
C THR A 90 14.38 9.69 -7.16
N THR A 91 15.20 10.70 -6.91
CA THR A 91 14.74 12.08 -6.74
C THR A 91 14.37 12.71 -8.09
N MET A 92 13.56 13.77 -8.08
CA MET A 92 13.04 14.35 -9.33
C MET A 92 14.11 14.97 -10.24
N ASP A 93 15.24 15.41 -9.69
CA ASP A 93 16.41 15.86 -10.45
C ASP A 93 17.11 14.73 -11.22
N GLN A 94 16.88 13.49 -10.82
CA GLN A 94 17.41 12.29 -11.48
C GLN A 94 16.41 11.68 -12.49
N MET A 95 15.16 12.14 -12.49
CA MET A 95 14.15 11.67 -13.44
C MET A 95 14.46 12.17 -14.86
N PRO A 96 14.48 11.29 -15.87
CA PRO A 96 14.68 11.70 -17.25
C PRO A 96 13.39 12.26 -17.87
N GLY A 97 13.52 12.93 -19.02
CA GLY A 97 12.38 13.21 -19.90
C GLY A 97 11.63 14.52 -19.64
N TRP A 98 12.19 15.45 -18.88
CA TRP A 98 11.66 16.82 -18.75
C TRP A 98 12.69 17.84 -19.25
N GLU A 99 12.22 18.81 -20.03
CA GLU A 99 13.01 19.97 -20.50
C GLU A 99 12.44 21.29 -19.93
N SER A 100 11.22 21.23 -19.42
CA SER A 100 10.49 22.36 -18.83
C SER A 100 9.97 22.06 -17.42
N THR A 101 9.67 23.12 -16.67
CA THR A 101 9.03 23.00 -15.36
C THR A 101 7.65 22.34 -15.43
N ALA A 102 6.92 22.50 -16.55
CA ALA A 102 5.62 21.87 -16.74
C ALA A 102 5.74 20.34 -16.81
N GLU A 103 6.67 19.85 -17.63
CA GLU A 103 6.96 18.41 -17.75
C GLU A 103 7.51 17.83 -16.45
N PHE A 104 8.37 18.58 -15.75
CA PHE A 104 8.86 18.20 -14.43
C PHE A 104 7.69 17.92 -13.47
N LEU A 105 6.71 18.82 -13.40
CA LEU A 105 5.55 18.68 -12.51
C LEU A 105 4.64 17.53 -12.94
N GLU A 106 4.47 17.33 -14.25
CA GLU A 106 3.69 16.21 -14.79
C GLU A 106 4.34 14.86 -14.43
N ILE A 107 5.64 14.70 -14.69
CA ILE A 107 6.40 13.49 -14.35
C ILE A 107 6.38 13.26 -12.84
N ALA A 108 6.59 14.29 -12.03
CA ALA A 108 6.51 14.19 -10.58
C ALA A 108 5.16 13.67 -10.11
N ASN A 109 4.07 14.19 -10.69
CA ASN A 109 2.73 13.76 -10.35
C ASN A 109 2.46 12.31 -10.81
N ILE A 110 2.89 11.92 -12.00
CA ILE A 110 2.71 10.54 -12.49
C ILE A 110 3.48 9.56 -11.60
N LYS A 111 4.76 9.84 -11.32
CA LYS A 111 5.61 9.02 -10.44
C LYS A 111 5.01 8.88 -9.04
N SER A 112 4.69 10.01 -8.40
CA SER A 112 4.14 10.01 -7.05
C SER A 112 2.78 9.27 -6.97
N ASN A 113 1.91 9.42 -7.97
CA ASN A 113 0.65 8.69 -8.01
C ASN A 113 0.85 7.18 -8.18
N ALA A 114 1.85 6.75 -8.96
CA ALA A 114 2.20 5.34 -9.11
C ALA A 114 2.75 4.77 -7.78
N GLU A 115 3.66 5.48 -7.12
CA GLU A 115 4.24 5.08 -5.83
C GLU A 115 3.17 4.91 -4.74
N ILE A 116 2.30 5.92 -4.58
CA ILE A 116 1.20 5.87 -3.61
C ILE A 116 0.26 4.70 -3.90
N ARG A 117 -0.05 4.45 -5.18
CA ARG A 117 -0.94 3.36 -5.57
C ARG A 117 -0.30 1.99 -5.31
N ILE A 118 0.99 1.83 -5.55
CA ILE A 118 1.72 0.59 -5.24
C ILE A 118 1.75 0.36 -3.74
N ALA A 119 2.15 1.36 -2.94
CA ALA A 119 2.25 1.23 -1.49
C ALA A 119 0.91 0.86 -0.83
N ALA A 120 -0.14 1.64 -1.11
CA ALA A 120 -1.46 1.41 -0.55
C ALA A 120 -2.13 0.14 -1.12
N GLY A 121 -1.94 -0.14 -2.40
CA GLY A 121 -2.45 -1.33 -3.07
C GLY A 121 -1.83 -2.61 -2.51
N ALA A 122 -0.51 -2.66 -2.38
CA ALA A 122 0.21 -3.78 -1.78
C ALA A 122 -0.26 -4.06 -0.35
N ALA A 123 -0.48 -3.02 0.45
CA ALA A 123 -0.97 -3.16 1.82
C ALA A 123 -2.38 -3.77 1.87
N LEU A 124 -3.29 -3.31 1.00
CA LEU A 124 -4.64 -3.86 0.92
C LEU A 124 -4.65 -5.31 0.39
N VAL A 125 -3.82 -5.63 -0.59
CA VAL A 125 -3.69 -6.99 -1.14
C VAL A 125 -3.18 -7.97 -0.07
N ALA A 126 -2.17 -7.57 0.72
CA ALA A 126 -1.69 -8.35 1.87
C ALA A 126 -2.74 -8.49 2.98
N ALA A 127 -3.52 -7.44 3.25
CA ALA A 127 -4.62 -7.50 4.21
C ALA A 127 -5.66 -8.56 3.80
N LEU A 128 -5.86 -8.76 2.50
CA LEU A 128 -6.74 -9.75 1.86
C LEU A 128 -6.04 -11.11 1.59
N ASP A 129 -5.02 -11.44 2.38
CA ASP A 129 -4.33 -12.74 2.40
C ASP A 129 -3.57 -13.07 1.11
N ASP A 130 -3.08 -12.07 0.38
CA ASP A 130 -2.19 -12.26 -0.76
C ASP A 130 -0.89 -11.48 -0.57
N PHE A 131 0.20 -12.22 -0.37
CA PHE A 131 1.52 -11.66 -0.02
C PHE A 131 2.44 -11.49 -1.23
N ARG A 132 1.92 -11.52 -2.46
CA ARG A 132 2.77 -11.38 -3.66
C ARG A 132 3.62 -10.10 -3.68
N TYR A 133 3.14 -9.04 -3.03
CA TYR A 133 3.83 -7.75 -2.92
C TYR A 133 4.50 -7.55 -1.54
N ALA A 134 4.75 -8.63 -0.79
CA ALA A 134 5.38 -8.53 0.51
C ALA A 134 6.77 -7.86 0.46
N GLY A 135 7.50 -8.00 -0.66
CA GLY A 135 8.76 -7.30 -0.89
C GLY A 135 8.62 -5.78 -0.73
N TYR A 136 7.59 -5.18 -1.34
CA TYR A 136 7.32 -3.74 -1.24
C TYR A 136 6.99 -3.32 0.19
N LEU A 137 6.19 -4.11 0.90
CA LEU A 137 5.83 -3.81 2.29
C LEU A 137 7.04 -3.93 3.22
N LEU A 138 7.90 -4.94 3.01
CA LEU A 138 9.14 -5.11 3.76
C LEU A 138 10.11 -3.96 3.49
N TYR A 139 10.23 -3.52 2.23
CA TYR A 139 11.04 -2.37 1.86
C TYR A 139 10.53 -1.09 2.55
N LEU A 140 9.24 -0.76 2.40
CA LEU A 140 8.62 0.41 3.03
C LEU A 140 8.81 0.40 4.54
N ALA A 141 8.53 -0.72 5.18
CA ALA A 141 8.63 -0.81 6.63
C ALA A 141 10.08 -0.78 7.15
N ALA A 142 11.07 -1.15 6.32
CA ALA A 142 12.49 -1.05 6.65
C ALA A 142 13.04 0.38 6.56
N ARG A 143 12.44 1.25 5.73
CA ARG A 143 12.86 2.66 5.60
C ARG A 143 12.76 3.42 6.91
N ASN A 144 11.74 3.11 7.73
CA ASN A 144 11.51 3.70 9.06
C ASN A 144 11.64 5.24 9.07
N ASP A 145 11.26 5.87 7.98
CA ASP A 145 11.31 7.33 7.74
C ASP A 145 10.15 8.07 8.42
N GLY A 146 9.23 7.33 9.03
CA GLY A 146 8.04 7.88 9.63
C GLY A 146 6.98 8.27 8.60
N ASP A 147 7.04 7.79 7.36
CA ASP A 147 5.98 8.03 6.40
C ASP A 147 4.73 7.18 6.66
N VAL A 148 3.58 7.66 6.16
CA VAL A 148 2.29 6.96 6.30
C VAL A 148 2.36 5.55 5.72
N ASP A 149 3.02 5.39 4.57
CA ASP A 149 3.12 4.10 3.88
C ASP A 149 3.98 3.10 4.66
N SER A 150 5.08 3.56 5.25
CA SER A 150 5.94 2.78 6.16
C SER A 150 5.15 2.30 7.39
N ALA A 151 4.33 3.18 7.98
CA ALA A 151 3.48 2.83 9.11
C ALA A 151 2.37 1.82 8.72
N VAL A 152 1.70 2.02 7.59
CA VAL A 152 0.69 1.09 7.05
C VAL A 152 1.32 -0.28 6.81
N ALA A 153 2.45 -0.33 6.11
CA ALA A 153 3.14 -1.56 5.77
C ALA A 153 3.50 -2.38 7.01
N ARG A 154 4.14 -1.75 8.01
CA ARG A 154 4.44 -2.39 9.30
C ARG A 154 3.19 -2.98 9.95
N ARG A 155 2.12 -2.20 10.05
CA ARG A 155 0.91 -2.61 10.77
C ARG A 155 0.18 -3.76 10.10
N VAL A 156 0.08 -3.74 8.77
CA VAL A 156 -0.51 -4.84 8.00
C VAL A 156 0.35 -6.10 8.14
N LEU A 157 1.67 -5.99 7.98
CA LEU A 157 2.59 -7.12 8.12
C LEU A 157 2.49 -7.75 9.52
N GLN A 158 2.60 -6.96 10.59
CA GLN A 158 2.49 -7.45 11.97
C GLN A 158 1.12 -8.09 12.24
N PHE A 159 0.02 -7.47 11.79
CA PHE A 159 -1.33 -8.02 11.97
C PHE A 159 -1.50 -9.38 11.29
N LYS A 160 -1.04 -9.51 10.05
CA LYS A 160 -1.25 -10.72 9.24
C LYS A 160 -0.28 -11.85 9.60
N THR A 161 0.95 -11.53 9.99
CA THR A 161 1.93 -12.52 10.47
C THR A 161 1.75 -12.87 11.95
N GLN A 162 0.92 -12.10 12.67
CA GLN A 162 0.66 -12.26 14.11
C GLN A 162 1.92 -12.06 14.96
N ILE A 163 2.79 -11.16 14.53
CA ILE A 163 3.98 -10.76 15.27
C ILE A 163 3.62 -9.61 16.19
N ASP A 164 4.18 -9.66 17.40
CA ASP A 164 3.94 -8.64 18.41
C ASP A 164 4.32 -7.24 17.86
N PRO A 165 3.40 -6.27 17.86
CA PRO A 165 3.70 -4.89 17.49
C PRO A 165 4.90 -4.27 18.22
N GLN A 166 5.17 -4.72 19.45
CA GLN A 166 6.24 -4.25 20.33
C GLN A 166 7.54 -5.06 20.22
N SER A 167 7.58 -6.14 19.43
CA SER A 167 8.82 -6.90 19.27
C SER A 167 9.93 -6.00 18.70
N PRO A 168 11.13 -5.96 19.32
CA PRO A 168 12.25 -5.19 18.78
C PRO A 168 12.75 -5.75 17.44
N ASP A 169 12.62 -7.06 17.23
CA ASP A 169 13.09 -7.78 16.05
C ASP A 169 11.94 -8.12 15.07
N TRP A 170 10.82 -7.40 15.18
CA TRP A 170 9.58 -7.70 14.47
C TRP A 170 9.75 -7.86 12.96
N LEU A 171 10.64 -7.08 12.33
CA LEU A 171 10.85 -7.11 10.88
C LEU A 171 11.49 -8.42 10.43
N ASP A 172 12.47 -8.92 11.18
CA ASP A 172 13.14 -10.18 10.87
C ASP A 172 12.24 -11.38 11.18
N GLU A 173 11.43 -11.30 12.24
CA GLU A 173 10.37 -12.27 12.49
C GLU A 173 9.35 -12.33 11.34
N VAL A 174 8.95 -11.18 10.79
CA VAL A 174 8.00 -11.10 9.66
C VAL A 174 8.61 -11.77 8.44
N ARG A 175 9.87 -11.45 8.12
CA ARG A 175 10.61 -12.07 7.01
C ARG A 175 10.68 -13.59 7.17
N ALA A 176 11.03 -14.06 8.36
CA ALA A 176 11.10 -15.49 8.65
C ALA A 176 9.73 -16.16 8.47
N ARG A 177 8.64 -15.53 8.91
CA ARG A 177 7.29 -16.07 8.77
C ARG A 177 6.85 -16.16 7.30
N LEU A 178 7.12 -15.13 6.52
CA LEU A 178 6.74 -15.08 5.10
C LEU A 178 7.54 -16.07 4.24
N ASN A 179 8.78 -16.37 4.62
CA ASN A 179 9.60 -17.38 3.93
C ASN A 179 9.27 -18.83 4.33
N ALA A 180 8.56 -19.03 5.44
CA ALA A 180 8.22 -20.35 5.97
C ALA A 180 6.86 -20.88 5.50
N GLY A 181 6.02 -20.04 4.89
CA GLY A 181 4.70 -20.40 4.34
C GLY A 181 4.75 -20.52 2.82
#